data_AF-A0A9J7L901-F1
#
_entry.id   AF-A0A9J7L901-F1
#
_cell.length_a   1.000
_cell.length_b   1.000
_cell.length_c   1.000
_cell.angle_alpha   90.00
_cell.angle_beta   90.00
_cell.angle_gamma   90.00
#
_symmetry.space_group_name_H-M   'P 1'
#
loop_
_entity.id
_entity.type
_entity.pdbx_description
1 polymer ?
#
loop_
_entity_poly.entity_id
_entity_poly.type
_entity_poly.pdbx_seq_one_letter_code
_entity_poly.pdbx_strand_id
1 'polypeptide(L)'
;MPCAVCMSVRRAAQLTMPARDDCPAGWTLEYRGHLMSSHYKRSRTQFICVDGEAEGSERSSRLRKSSRLVPVEVRCSREDQNGSLPCGTYKDGHELTCAVCTA
;
A
#
# COMPACT_ATOMS: atom_id res chain seq x y z
N MET A 1 -9.04 -4.35 12.77
CA MET A 1 -8.66 -4.86 11.45
C MET A 1 -8.10 -6.25 11.66
N PRO A 2 -8.64 -7.29 11.01
CA PRO A 2 -8.02 -8.61 11.02
C PRO A 2 -6.66 -8.52 10.30
N CYS A 3 -5.74 -9.42 10.66
CA CYS A 3 -4.47 -9.60 9.97
C CYS A 3 -4.14 -11.09 9.90
N ALA A 4 -3.38 -11.47 8.87
CA ALA A 4 -2.83 -12.81 8.72
C ALA A 4 -1.30 -12.74 8.86
N VAL A 5 -0.70 -13.82 9.38
CA VAL A 5 0.75 -13.97 9.46
C VAL A 5 1.12 -15.17 8.61
N CYS A 6 1.98 -14.96 7.62
CA CYS A 6 2.44 -16.00 6.70
C CYS A 6 3.90 -16.33 6.97
N MET A 7 4.29 -17.58 6.71
CA MET A 7 5.68 -18.04 6.77
C MET A 7 6.14 -18.48 5.39
N SER A 8 7.28 -17.93 4.93
CA SER A 8 7.93 -18.37 3.69
C SER A 8 9.11 -19.27 4.02
N VAL A 9 9.04 -20.55 3.63
CA VAL A 9 9.92 -21.61 4.16
C VAL A 9 11.35 -21.60 3.57
N ARG A 10 11.65 -20.73 2.61
CA ARG A 10 12.99 -20.66 1.97
C ARG A 10 13.45 -19.26 1.59
N ARG A 11 12.68 -18.24 1.95
CA ARG A 11 12.94 -16.85 1.58
C ARG A 11 13.23 -16.08 2.85
N ALA A 12 14.43 -15.53 2.93
CA ALA A 12 14.93 -14.88 4.14
C ALA A 12 14.63 -13.38 4.17
N ALA A 13 14.28 -12.79 3.02
CA ALA A 13 13.99 -11.37 2.89
C ALA A 13 12.57 -11.12 2.40
N GLN A 14 12.00 -10.01 2.86
CA GLN A 14 10.74 -9.45 2.38
C GLN A 14 10.97 -8.00 1.96
N LEU A 15 10.39 -7.63 0.82
CA LEU A 15 10.40 -6.28 0.28
C LEU A 15 8.96 -5.87 -0.06
N THR A 16 8.60 -4.64 0.28
CA THR A 16 7.38 -4.02 -0.22
C THR A 16 7.75 -3.05 -1.33
N MET A 17 7.20 -3.27 -2.52
CA MET A 17 7.35 -2.39 -3.68
C MET A 17 6.17 -1.40 -3.70
N PRO A 18 6.36 -0.12 -3.33
CA PRO A 18 5.29 0.87 -3.44
C PRO A 18 5.12 1.35 -4.88
N ALA A 19 3.89 1.76 -5.24
CA ALA A 19 3.52 2.31 -6.55
C ALA A 19 3.78 1.37 -7.74
N ARG A 20 3.92 0.07 -7.46
CA ARG A 20 4.19 -0.99 -8.43
C ARG A 20 3.44 -2.25 -8.02
N ASP A 21 3.04 -3.05 -9.00
CA ASP A 21 2.36 -4.34 -8.79
C ASP A 21 3.24 -5.54 -9.19
N ASP A 22 4.52 -5.29 -9.45
CA ASP A 22 5.53 -6.28 -9.83
C ASP A 22 6.71 -6.32 -8.84
N CYS A 23 7.45 -7.43 -8.90
CA CYS A 23 8.64 -7.65 -8.10
C CYS A 23 9.91 -7.53 -8.96
N PRO A 24 11.05 -7.09 -8.39
CA PRO A 24 12.32 -7.09 -9.08
C PRO A 24 12.71 -8.50 -9.54
N ALA A 25 13.57 -8.60 -10.56
CA ALA A 25 14.08 -9.89 -11.02
C ALA A 25 14.73 -10.68 -9.87
N GLY A 26 14.42 -11.98 -9.80
CA GLY A 26 14.90 -12.87 -8.73
C GLY A 26 14.05 -12.88 -7.45
N TRP A 27 13.07 -11.98 -7.32
CA TRP A 27 12.11 -11.99 -6.22
C TRP A 27 10.84 -12.73 -6.60
N THR A 28 10.20 -13.36 -5.62
CA THR A 28 8.88 -13.97 -5.78
C THR A 28 7.80 -13.01 -5.31
N LEU A 29 6.76 -12.84 -6.13
CA LEU A 29 5.56 -12.10 -5.76
C LEU A 29 4.71 -12.95 -4.80
N GLU A 30 4.45 -12.44 -3.61
CA GLU A 30 3.55 -13.08 -2.64
C GLU A 30 2.12 -12.55 -2.80
N TYR A 31 1.94 -11.23 -2.90
CA TYR A 31 0.64 -10.63 -3.23
C TYR A 31 0.75 -9.22 -3.80
N ARG A 32 -0.33 -8.78 -4.45
CA ARG A 32 -0.55 -7.41 -4.93
C ARG A 32 -1.65 -6.75 -4.11
N GLY A 33 -1.62 -5.44 -4.04
CA GLY A 33 -2.61 -4.72 -3.26
C GLY A 33 -2.55 -3.22 -3.42
N HIS A 34 -3.10 -2.53 -2.43
CA HIS A 34 -3.11 -1.08 -2.38
C HIS A 34 -2.32 -0.59 -1.18
N LEU A 35 -1.53 0.47 -1.40
CA LEU A 35 -0.83 1.15 -0.34
C LEU A 35 -1.87 1.88 0.51
N MET A 36 -1.89 1.57 1.79
CA MET A 36 -2.80 2.18 2.75
C MET A 36 -2.03 2.78 3.92
N SER A 37 -2.62 3.79 4.53
CA SER A 37 -2.08 4.42 5.73
C SER A 37 -3.20 4.88 6.64
N SER A 38 -2.83 5.44 7.79
CA SER A 38 -3.79 6.14 8.62
C SER A 38 -4.15 7.49 7.99
N HIS A 39 -5.37 7.96 8.21
CA HIS A 39 -5.83 9.27 7.72
C HIS A 39 -4.86 10.42 8.09
N TYR A 40 -4.61 11.33 7.15
CA TYR A 40 -3.60 12.40 7.20
C TYR A 40 -3.66 13.33 8.43
N LYS A 41 -4.78 13.34 9.17
CA LYS A 41 -4.95 14.11 10.41
C LYS A 41 -4.29 13.45 11.64
N ARG A 42 -3.59 12.32 11.47
CA ARG A 42 -2.90 11.59 12.54
C ARG A 42 -1.39 11.79 12.47
N SER A 43 -0.76 11.90 13.64
CA SER A 43 0.64 12.31 13.80
C SER A 43 1.69 11.20 13.61
N ARG A 44 1.30 9.93 13.66
CA ARG A 44 2.19 8.79 13.39
C ARG A 44 1.49 7.85 12.43
N THR A 45 2.04 7.71 11.23
CA THR A 45 1.45 6.88 10.18
C THR A 45 2.53 6.00 9.57
N GLN A 46 2.16 4.77 9.23
CA GLN A 46 2.98 3.86 8.45
C GLN A 46 2.22 3.54 7.17
N PHE A 47 2.94 3.47 6.07
CA PHE A 47 2.43 2.97 4.81
C PHE A 47 2.58 1.45 4.80
N ILE A 48 1.46 0.75 4.61
CA ILE A 48 1.43 -0.71 4.53
C ILE A 48 0.78 -1.13 3.23
N CYS A 49 1.28 -2.21 2.63
CA CYS A 49 0.62 -2.84 1.50
C CYS A 49 -0.51 -3.73 2.02
N VAL A 50 -1.75 -3.43 1.65
CA VAL A 50 -2.91 -4.25 2.00
C VAL A 50 -3.32 -5.05 0.77
N ASP A 51 -3.44 -6.36 0.93
CA ASP A 51 -3.85 -7.29 -0.13
C ASP A 51 -5.11 -6.78 -0.86
N GLY A 52 -5.12 -6.90 -2.19
CA GLY A 52 -6.26 -6.49 -3.02
C GLY A 52 -7.55 -7.24 -2.71
N GLU A 53 -7.43 -8.47 -2.22
CA GLU A 53 -8.54 -9.35 -1.83
C GLU A 53 -8.77 -9.35 -0.31
N ALA A 54 -8.29 -8.32 0.40
CA ALA A 54 -8.44 -8.23 1.84
C ALA A 54 -9.91 -8.15 2.27
N GLU A 55 -10.39 -9.17 2.99
CA GLU A 55 -11.73 -9.19 3.53
C GLU A 55 -11.84 -8.41 4.86
N GLY A 56 -12.91 -7.62 4.98
CA GLY A 56 -13.31 -7.02 6.25
C GLY A 56 -13.95 -8.07 7.17
N SER A 57 -13.78 -7.96 8.49
CA SER A 57 -14.51 -8.82 9.42
C SER A 57 -15.87 -8.19 9.79
N GLU A 58 -16.92 -8.98 10.02
CA GLU A 58 -18.25 -8.45 10.38
C GLU A 58 -18.21 -7.54 11.64
N ARG A 59 -17.27 -7.80 12.55
CA ARG A 59 -16.99 -6.98 13.74
C ARG A 59 -16.38 -5.61 13.44
N SER A 60 -15.78 -5.38 12.27
CA SER A 60 -15.22 -4.08 11.90
C SER A 60 -16.29 -3.02 11.60
N SER A 61 -17.56 -3.43 11.45
CA SER A 61 -18.72 -2.54 11.26
C SER A 61 -18.99 -1.61 12.45
N ARG A 62 -18.55 -1.98 13.66
CA ARG A 62 -18.64 -1.13 14.88
C ARG A 62 -17.46 -0.16 14.93
N LEU A 63 -17.37 0.73 13.94
CA LEU A 63 -16.24 1.63 13.75
C LEU A 63 -16.08 2.62 14.91
N ARG A 64 -15.15 2.35 15.83
CA ARG A 64 -14.44 3.43 16.52
C ARG A 64 -13.72 4.26 15.44
N LYS A 65 -14.05 5.55 15.33
CA LYS A 65 -13.46 6.51 14.35
C LYS A 65 -11.92 6.57 14.38
N SER A 66 -11.28 6.02 15.40
CA SER A 66 -9.85 6.11 15.66
C SER A 66 -8.96 5.12 14.90
N SER A 67 -9.48 4.00 14.38
CA SER A 67 -8.65 2.96 13.73
C SER A 67 -9.19 2.62 12.33
N ARG A 68 -8.84 3.46 11.36
CA ARG A 68 -9.20 3.28 9.94
C ARG A 68 -7.95 3.43 9.09
N LEU A 69 -7.75 2.46 8.20
CA LEU A 69 -6.84 2.55 7.06
C LEU A 69 -7.58 3.22 5.92
N VAL A 70 -6.88 4.07 5.18
CA VAL A 70 -7.37 4.73 3.98
C VAL A 70 -6.38 4.48 2.84
N PRO A 71 -6.85 4.34 1.59
CA PRO A 71 -5.97 4.31 0.43
C PRO A 71 -5.06 5.53 0.38
N VAL A 72 -3.84 5.33 -0.09
CA VAL A 72 -2.93 6.41 -0.43
C VAL A 72 -3.19 6.82 -1.86
N GLU A 73 -3.46 8.10 -2.07
CA GLU A 73 -3.68 8.66 -3.39
C GLU A 73 -2.41 9.35 -3.91
N VAL A 74 -2.19 9.22 -5.21
CA VAL A 74 -1.21 10.01 -5.94
C VAL A 74 -1.63 11.48 -5.94
N ARG A 75 -0.69 12.34 -5.58
CA ARG A 75 -0.77 13.77 -5.86
C ARG A 75 0.43 14.17 -6.70
N CYS A 76 0.16 14.53 -7.95
CA CYS A 76 1.20 14.90 -8.89
C CYS A 76 0.97 16.33 -9.39
N SER A 77 2.03 16.96 -9.88
CA SER A 77 1.96 18.26 -10.54
C SER A 77 2.55 18.16 -11.95
N ARG A 78 2.21 19.13 -12.79
CA ARG A 78 2.89 19.29 -14.08
C ARG A 78 4.36 19.67 -13.83
N GLU A 79 5.26 19.33 -14.76
CA GLU A 79 6.70 19.58 -14.62
C GLU A 79 7.04 21.07 -14.51
N ASP A 80 6.19 21.95 -15.04
CA ASP A 80 6.29 23.42 -14.92
C ASP A 80 5.85 23.95 -13.55
N GLN A 81 5.25 23.12 -12.71
CA GLN A 81 4.84 23.43 -11.35
C GLN A 81 5.75 22.69 -10.37
N ASN A 82 6.41 23.43 -9.48
CA ASN A 82 7.32 22.91 -8.46
C ASN A 82 6.58 21.95 -7.48
N GLY A 83 6.48 20.69 -7.84
CA GLY A 83 5.88 19.64 -7.02
C GLY A 83 6.73 18.37 -7.00
N SER A 84 6.44 17.51 -6.02
CA SER A 84 7.31 16.38 -5.68
C SER A 84 7.22 15.20 -6.64
N LEU A 85 6.15 15.11 -7.43
CA LEU A 85 5.88 13.97 -8.29
C LEU A 85 5.36 14.47 -9.66
N PRO A 86 6.04 14.15 -10.78
CA PRO A 86 5.60 14.58 -12.10
C PRO A 86 4.39 13.76 -12.56
N CYS A 87 3.33 14.40 -13.09
CA CYS A 87 2.12 13.69 -13.55
C CYS A 87 2.31 12.83 -14.82
N GLY A 88 3.52 12.69 -15.37
CA GLY A 88 3.78 11.95 -16.61
C GLY A 88 3.16 10.54 -16.60
N THR A 89 3.77 9.60 -15.86
CA THR A 89 3.24 8.24 -15.69
C THR A 89 2.27 8.12 -14.51
N TYR A 90 2.26 9.12 -13.62
CA TYR A 90 1.44 9.15 -12.41
C TYR A 90 0.11 9.86 -12.68
N LYS A 91 -1.01 9.19 -12.42
CA LYS A 91 -2.34 9.79 -12.58
C LYS A 91 -2.79 10.42 -11.27
N ASP A 92 -3.06 11.73 -11.27
CA ASP A 92 -3.53 12.43 -10.07
C ASP A 92 -4.83 11.81 -9.52
N GLY A 93 -4.91 11.67 -8.20
CA GLY A 93 -6.08 11.13 -7.50
C GLY A 93 -6.25 9.61 -7.58
N HIS A 94 -5.37 8.88 -8.28
CA HIS A 94 -5.43 7.41 -8.29
C HIS A 94 -4.86 6.81 -7.01
N GLU A 95 -5.43 5.70 -6.56
CA GLU A 95 -4.86 4.91 -5.46
C GLU A 95 -3.54 4.24 -5.88
N LEU A 96 -2.55 4.31 -5.00
CA LEU A 96 -1.26 3.66 -5.22
C LEU A 96 -1.36 2.16 -5.00
N THR A 97 -0.96 1.40 -6.01
CA THR A 97 -0.76 -0.04 -5.89
C THR A 97 0.52 -0.37 -5.13
N CYS A 98 0.64 -1.61 -4.69
CA CYS A 98 1.84 -2.15 -4.09
C CYS A 98 1.95 -3.66 -4.36
N ALA A 99 3.18 -4.17 -4.24
CA ALA A 99 3.46 -5.60 -4.26
C ALA A 99 4.33 -5.98 -3.05
N VAL A 100 4.02 -7.12 -2.43
CA VAL A 100 4.89 -7.74 -1.44
C VAL A 100 5.65 -8.88 -2.09
N CYS A 101 6.95 -8.79 -1.97
CA CYS A 101 7.91 -9.65 -2.62
C CYS A 101 8.81 -10.30 -1.58
N THR A 102 9.33 -11.47 -1.90
CA THR A 102 10.22 -12.23 -1.02
C THR A 102 11.37 -12.87 -1.81
N ALA A 103 12.52 -13.05 -1.18
CA ALA A 103 13.72 -13.67 -1.76
C ALA A 103 14.38 -14.63 -0.77
#